data_AF-A0A662SFE0-F1
#
_entry.id   AF-A0A662SFE0-F1
#
_cell.length_a   1.000
_cell.length_b   1.000
_cell.length_c   1.000
_cell.angle_alpha   90.00
_cell.angle_beta   90.00
_cell.angle_gamma   90.00
#
_symmetry.space_group_name_H-M   'P 1'
#
loop_
_entity.id
_entity.type
_entity.pdbx_description
1 polymer ?
#
loop_
_entity_poly.entity_id
_entity_poly.type
_entity_poly.pdbx_seq_one_letter_code
_entity_poly.pdbx_strand_id
1 'polypeptide(L)'
;MNLIEEYRPYKEMRWLADEIESQLQPHCDRINIVGDIRCERKAKTVDILCIPTKINIQTDLLNFGPVRVEGFINLIRSWQKIKGDPLEGKYTKRWHPIGTMVNIYMATNANYGFMMMMRTGPVNHTKRIIKKIHMTKTLKFDGGYLRNAETNQIIPTIDEKKFYKIIDEPWVLPLARL
;
A
#
# COMPACT_ATOMS: atom_id res chain seq x y z
N MET A 1 15.85 -5.37 -22.74
CA MET A 1 15.50 -4.04 -22.20
C MET A 1 16.31 -3.82 -20.93
N ASN A 2 17.11 -2.76 -20.87
CA ASN A 2 17.91 -2.45 -19.69
C ASN A 2 16.96 -1.93 -18.59
N LEU A 3 16.86 -2.70 -17.51
CA LEU A 3 16.05 -2.34 -16.34
C LEU A 3 16.86 -1.36 -15.49
N ILE A 4 16.53 -0.06 -15.57
CA ILE A 4 17.27 1.01 -14.89
C ILE A 4 16.35 1.65 -13.85
N GLU A 5 16.82 1.76 -12.61
CA GLU A 5 16.12 2.47 -11.53
C GLU A 5 16.43 3.98 -11.57
N GLU A 6 15.81 4.71 -12.51
CA GLU A 6 15.96 6.15 -12.66
C GLU A 6 14.69 6.92 -12.27
N TYR A 7 14.86 8.15 -11.75
CA TYR A 7 13.73 9.05 -11.49
C TYR A 7 13.16 9.57 -12.81
N ARG A 8 11.86 9.32 -13.03
CA ARG A 8 11.12 9.80 -14.20
C ARG A 8 10.16 10.93 -13.85
N PRO A 9 9.82 11.82 -14.80
CA PRO A 9 8.84 12.89 -14.59
C PRO A 9 7.48 12.39 -14.10
N TYR A 10 6.83 13.17 -13.24
CA TYR A 10 5.53 12.84 -12.66
C TYR A 10 4.48 12.44 -13.71
N LYS A 11 4.32 13.23 -14.79
CA LYS A 11 3.28 12.98 -15.81
C LYS A 11 3.43 11.60 -16.47
N GLU A 12 4.66 11.22 -16.78
CA GLU A 12 4.97 9.93 -17.39
C GLU A 12 4.67 8.77 -16.43
N MET A 13 5.10 8.92 -15.17
CA MET A 13 4.85 7.92 -14.13
C MET A 13 3.37 7.83 -13.73
N ARG A 14 2.66 8.96 -13.75
CA ARG A 14 1.23 9.01 -13.45
C ARG A 14 0.42 8.25 -14.49
N TRP A 15 0.71 8.45 -15.79
CA TRP A 15 0.03 7.70 -16.85
C TRP A 15 0.18 6.18 -16.66
N LEU A 16 1.39 5.71 -16.37
CA LEU A 16 1.61 4.29 -16.10
C LEU A 16 0.90 3.81 -14.82
N ALA A 17 0.88 4.65 -13.78
CA ALA A 17 0.19 4.32 -12.54
C ALA A 17 -1.32 4.21 -12.73
N ASP A 18 -1.92 5.08 -13.56
CA ASP A 18 -3.34 5.04 -13.93
C ASP A 18 -3.70 3.77 -14.69
N GLU A 19 -2.83 3.38 -15.61
CA GLU A 19 -2.97 2.16 -16.40
C GLU A 19 -2.95 0.92 -15.50
N ILE A 20 -1.96 0.83 -14.60
CA ILE A 20 -1.84 -0.25 -13.63
C ILE A 20 -3.02 -0.26 -12.64
N GLU A 21 -3.44 0.91 -12.16
CA GLU A 21 -4.60 1.04 -11.26
C GLU A 21 -5.87 0.53 -11.94
N SER A 22 -6.12 0.92 -13.19
CA SER A 22 -7.26 0.49 -14.00
C SER A 22 -7.30 -1.03 -14.20
N GLN A 23 -6.16 -1.68 -14.46
CA GLN A 23 -6.10 -3.14 -14.58
C GLN A 23 -6.35 -3.86 -13.25
N LEU A 24 -5.87 -3.30 -12.13
CA LEU A 24 -6.00 -3.92 -10.80
C LEU A 24 -7.36 -3.65 -10.14
N GLN A 25 -8.01 -2.54 -10.47
CA GLN A 25 -9.24 -2.07 -9.84
C GLN A 25 -10.39 -3.10 -9.85
N PRO A 26 -10.64 -3.86 -10.94
CA PRO A 26 -11.68 -4.90 -10.95
C PRO A 26 -11.47 -6.04 -9.94
N HIS A 27 -10.27 -6.13 -9.36
CA HIS A 27 -9.88 -7.19 -8.44
C HIS A 27 -9.61 -6.69 -7.02
N CYS A 28 -9.93 -5.43 -6.73
CA CYS A 28 -9.68 -4.79 -5.46
C CYS A 28 -10.97 -4.13 -4.91
N ASP A 29 -11.26 -4.34 -3.63
CA ASP A 29 -12.34 -3.61 -2.94
C ASP A 29 -11.98 -2.13 -2.80
N ARG A 30 -10.68 -1.83 -2.69
CA ARG A 30 -10.12 -0.48 -2.63
C ARG A 30 -8.74 -0.45 -3.28
N ILE A 31 -8.43 0.62 -3.98
CA ILE A 31 -7.11 0.83 -4.59
C ILE A 31 -6.79 2.32 -4.60
N ASN A 32 -5.52 2.65 -4.38
CA ASN A 32 -5.00 4.00 -4.55
C ASN A 32 -3.53 3.96 -4.96
N ILE A 33 -3.16 4.85 -5.87
CA ILE A 33 -1.77 5.24 -6.10
C ILE A 33 -1.21 5.96 -4.86
N VAL A 34 -0.01 5.58 -4.42
CA VAL A 34 0.73 6.14 -3.28
C VAL A 34 2.13 6.58 -3.74
N GLY A 35 3.08 6.73 -2.80
CA GLY A 35 4.45 7.15 -3.06
C GLY A 35 4.60 8.56 -3.64
N ASP A 36 5.69 8.76 -4.36
CA ASP A 36 6.05 10.03 -4.98
C ASP A 36 5.01 10.50 -6.02
N ILE A 37 4.34 9.57 -6.70
CA ILE A 37 3.30 9.88 -7.68
C ILE A 37 2.11 10.54 -7.00
N ARG A 38 1.68 10.04 -5.82
CA ARG A 38 0.62 10.69 -5.04
C ARG A 38 1.03 12.07 -4.51
N CYS A 39 2.34 12.31 -4.35
CA CYS A 39 2.90 13.61 -3.96
C CYS A 39 3.23 14.52 -5.15
N GLU A 40 2.90 14.11 -6.38
CA GLU A 40 3.19 14.84 -7.64
C GLU A 40 4.68 15.11 -7.89
N ARG A 41 5.55 14.16 -7.52
CA ARG A 41 7.01 14.27 -7.66
C ARG A 41 7.54 13.37 -8.76
N LYS A 42 8.80 13.59 -9.15
CA LYS A 42 9.55 12.60 -9.93
C LYS A 42 9.61 11.30 -9.14
N ALA A 43 9.38 10.17 -9.82
CA ALA A 43 9.29 8.87 -9.17
C ALA A 43 10.21 7.86 -9.84
N LYS A 44 10.79 6.95 -9.04
CA LYS A 44 11.52 5.78 -9.51
C LYS A 44 10.61 4.56 -9.73
N THR A 45 9.50 4.53 -9.01
CA THR A 45 8.58 3.40 -8.92
C THR A 45 7.15 3.87 -9.07
N VAL A 46 6.30 2.95 -9.52
CA VAL A 46 4.85 3.05 -9.29
C VAL A 46 4.54 2.34 -7.97
N ASP A 47 3.93 3.04 -7.03
CA ASP A 47 3.52 2.50 -5.74
C ASP A 47 2.00 2.46 -5.65
N ILE A 48 1.44 1.26 -5.42
CA ILE A 48 0.01 1.01 -5.31
C ILE A 48 -0.30 0.46 -3.92
N LEU A 49 -1.34 0.99 -3.27
CA LEU A 49 -1.93 0.44 -2.06
C LEU A 49 -3.33 -0.08 -2.38
N CYS A 50 -3.60 -1.36 -2.11
CA CYS A 50 -4.91 -1.96 -2.36
C CYS A 50 -5.40 -2.82 -1.21
N ILE A 51 -6.72 -3.07 -1.20
CA ILE A 51 -7.36 -4.17 -0.50
C ILE A 51 -7.83 -5.13 -1.58
N PRO A 52 -7.10 -6.22 -1.87
CA PRO A 52 -7.52 -7.19 -2.87
C PRO A 52 -8.82 -7.85 -2.44
N THR A 53 -9.77 -7.98 -3.37
CA THR A 53 -11.02 -8.69 -3.13
C THR A 53 -10.72 -10.14 -2.79
N LYS A 54 -11.42 -10.67 -1.79
CA LYS A 54 -11.29 -12.06 -1.38
C LYS A 54 -12.60 -12.81 -1.55
N ILE A 55 -12.49 -14.06 -1.96
CA ILE A 55 -13.58 -15.02 -2.04
C ILE A 55 -13.30 -16.18 -1.11
N ASN A 56 -14.35 -16.74 -0.51
CA ASN A 56 -14.23 -17.95 0.28
C ASN A 56 -14.28 -19.14 -0.67
N ILE A 57 -13.18 -19.89 -0.73
CA ILE A 57 -13.14 -21.17 -1.44
C ILE A 57 -12.79 -22.27 -0.45
N GLN A 58 -13.07 -23.51 -0.85
CA GLN A 58 -12.55 -24.67 -0.15
C GLN A 58 -11.03 -24.69 -0.36
N THR A 59 -10.26 -24.51 0.71
CA THR A 59 -8.79 -24.47 0.66
C THR A 59 -8.17 -25.84 0.90
N ASP A 60 -8.88 -26.74 1.58
CA ASP A 60 -8.53 -28.16 1.72
C ASP A 60 -9.79 -29.01 2.02
N LEU A 61 -9.64 -30.31 2.28
CA LEU A 61 -10.76 -31.22 2.52
C LEU A 61 -11.70 -30.79 3.66
N LEU A 62 -11.24 -29.98 4.62
CA LEU A 62 -12.00 -29.61 5.83
C LEU A 62 -12.16 -28.10 6.02
N ASN A 63 -11.38 -27.27 5.32
CA ASN A 63 -11.33 -25.83 5.55
C ASN A 63 -11.80 -25.03 4.35
N PHE A 64 -12.59 -23.99 4.65
CA PHE A 64 -12.88 -22.89 3.74
C PHE A 64 -12.16 -21.65 4.24
N GLY A 65 -11.52 -20.93 3.33
CA GLY A 65 -10.70 -19.77 3.68
C GLY A 65 -10.83 -18.65 2.66
N PRO A 66 -10.65 -17.38 3.09
CA PRO A 66 -10.69 -16.25 2.19
C PRO A 66 -9.39 -16.15 1.39
N VAL A 67 -9.44 -16.46 0.10
CA VAL A 67 -8.33 -16.30 -0.84
C VAL A 67 -8.56 -15.09 -1.72
N ARG A 68 -7.49 -14.51 -2.28
CA ARG A 68 -7.63 -13.42 -3.25
C ARG A 68 -8.17 -13.95 -4.57
N VAL A 69 -8.95 -13.11 -5.26
CA VAL A 69 -9.47 -13.46 -6.59
C VAL A 69 -8.34 -13.74 -7.57
N GLU A 70 -8.53 -14.75 -8.42
CA GLU A 70 -7.48 -15.25 -9.30
C GLU A 70 -6.97 -14.20 -10.29
N GLY A 71 -7.86 -13.33 -10.79
CA GLY A 71 -7.50 -12.23 -11.69
C GLY A 71 -6.42 -11.30 -11.12
N PHE A 72 -6.49 -10.99 -9.82
CA PHE A 72 -5.44 -10.22 -9.12
C PHE A 72 -4.09 -10.94 -9.17
N ILE A 73 -4.10 -12.24 -8.87
CA ILE A 73 -2.90 -13.06 -8.74
C ILE A 73 -2.23 -13.25 -10.11
N ASN A 74 -3.01 -13.62 -11.12
CA ASN A 74 -2.53 -13.89 -12.47
C ASN A 74 -1.99 -12.63 -13.13
N LEU A 75 -2.67 -11.49 -12.96
CA LEU A 75 -2.18 -10.21 -13.47
C LEU A 75 -0.80 -9.87 -12.89
N ILE A 76 -0.64 -9.93 -11.57
CA ILE A 76 0.64 -9.59 -10.93
C ILE A 76 1.74 -10.62 -11.23
N ARG A 77 1.39 -11.89 -11.44
CA ARG A 77 2.33 -12.96 -11.82
C ARG A 77 2.76 -12.88 -13.28
N SER A 78 2.01 -12.19 -14.14
CA SER A 78 2.41 -11.92 -15.53
C SER A 78 3.62 -10.99 -15.62
N TRP A 79 3.89 -10.21 -14.58
CA TRP A 79 5.04 -9.33 -14.47
C TRP A 79 6.24 -10.03 -13.83
N GLN A 80 7.45 -9.63 -14.18
CA GLN A 80 8.66 -10.27 -13.68
C GLN A 80 8.80 -10.05 -12.16
N LYS A 81 8.88 -11.16 -11.42
CA LYS A 81 9.01 -11.18 -9.96
C LYS A 81 10.36 -10.62 -9.50
N ILE A 82 10.31 -9.68 -8.56
CA ILE A 82 11.48 -9.23 -7.79
C ILE A 82 11.39 -9.76 -6.35
N LYS A 83 10.28 -9.49 -5.66
CA LYS A 83 10.07 -9.88 -4.25
C LYS A 83 8.60 -10.10 -3.91
N GLY A 84 8.33 -10.88 -2.87
CA GLY A 84 6.99 -11.06 -2.30
C GLY A 84 6.02 -11.85 -3.17
N ASP A 85 4.83 -12.09 -2.64
CA ASP A 85 3.82 -12.99 -3.23
C ASP A 85 2.43 -12.32 -3.27
N PRO A 86 1.77 -12.23 -4.44
CA PRO A 86 0.39 -11.73 -4.54
C PRO A 86 -0.67 -12.69 -4.01
N LEU A 87 -0.36 -13.97 -3.74
CA LEU A 87 -1.32 -14.92 -3.17
C LEU A 87 -1.54 -14.64 -1.67
N GLU A 88 -0.50 -14.81 -0.85
CA GLU A 88 -0.59 -14.69 0.63
C GLU A 88 0.19 -13.49 1.22
N GLY A 89 1.04 -12.83 0.43
CA GLY A 89 1.93 -11.80 0.94
C GLY A 89 1.22 -10.48 1.28
N LYS A 90 1.81 -9.67 2.17
CA LYS A 90 1.36 -8.28 2.46
C LYS A 90 1.88 -7.27 1.42
N TYR A 91 2.79 -7.69 0.55
CA TYR A 91 3.48 -6.84 -0.40
C TYR A 91 4.10 -7.68 -1.51
N THR A 92 4.21 -7.08 -2.70
CA THR A 92 4.97 -7.66 -3.80
C THR A 92 5.62 -6.59 -4.68
N LYS A 93 6.77 -6.94 -5.26
CA LYS A 93 7.62 -6.07 -6.09
C LYS A 93 7.79 -6.70 -7.46
N ARG A 94 7.53 -5.96 -8.52
CA ARG A 94 7.52 -6.45 -9.92
C ARG A 94 8.24 -5.49 -10.87
N TRP A 95 8.81 -6.05 -11.92
CA TRP A 95 9.17 -5.29 -13.12
C TRP A 95 7.99 -5.35 -14.09
N HIS A 96 7.39 -4.20 -14.37
CA HIS A 96 6.38 -4.06 -15.41
C HIS A 96 7.02 -4.22 -16.79
N PRO A 97 6.32 -4.77 -17.81
CA PRO A 97 6.85 -4.94 -19.16
C PRO A 97 7.38 -3.67 -19.84
N ILE A 98 7.00 -2.48 -19.36
CA ILE A 98 7.53 -1.19 -19.83
C ILE A 98 8.88 -0.80 -19.17
N GLY A 99 9.48 -1.70 -18.39
CA GLY A 99 10.77 -1.48 -17.73
C GLY A 99 10.70 -0.59 -16.50
N THR A 100 9.52 -0.45 -15.88
CA THR A 100 9.33 0.32 -14.63
C THR A 100 8.97 -0.60 -13.48
N MET A 101 9.53 -0.27 -12.32
CA MET A 101 9.32 -1.05 -11.12
C MET A 101 8.00 -0.69 -10.43
N VAL A 102 7.26 -1.71 -10.04
CA VAL A 102 5.94 -1.57 -9.41
C VAL A 102 5.97 -2.23 -8.04
N ASN A 103 5.55 -1.48 -7.04
CA ASN A 103 5.37 -1.90 -5.66
C ASN A 103 3.86 -1.98 -5.37
N ILE A 104 3.37 -3.15 -5.00
CA ILE A 104 1.97 -3.34 -4.60
C ILE A 104 1.92 -3.71 -3.13
N TYR A 105 1.32 -2.84 -2.32
CA TYR A 105 1.09 -3.01 -0.90
C TYR A 105 -0.34 -3.45 -0.66
N MET A 106 -0.53 -4.53 0.09
CA MET A 106 -1.83 -5.13 0.33
C MET A 106 -2.24 -4.89 1.79
N ALA A 107 -3.35 -4.19 1.96
CA ALA A 107 -3.89 -3.78 3.24
C ALA A 107 -5.21 -4.51 3.54
N THR A 108 -5.71 -4.28 4.75
CA THR A 108 -7.07 -4.60 5.17
C THR A 108 -7.79 -3.30 5.51
N ASN A 109 -9.12 -3.36 5.66
CA ASN A 109 -9.89 -2.20 6.11
C ASN A 109 -9.38 -1.63 7.45
N ALA A 110 -8.78 -2.45 8.31
CA ALA A 110 -8.33 -2.00 9.62
C ALA A 110 -6.99 -1.24 9.59
N ASN A 111 -6.16 -1.41 8.55
CA ASN A 111 -4.87 -0.71 8.45
C ASN A 111 -4.72 0.21 7.23
N TYR A 112 -5.75 0.32 6.38
CA TYR A 112 -5.68 1.02 5.10
C TYR A 112 -5.17 2.45 5.23
N GLY A 113 -5.74 3.23 6.16
CA GLY A 113 -5.38 4.61 6.42
C GLY A 113 -3.96 4.81 6.92
N PHE A 114 -3.52 3.95 7.85
CA PHE A 114 -2.13 3.96 8.31
C PHE A 114 -1.17 3.60 7.17
N MET A 115 -1.47 2.56 6.39
CA MET A 115 -0.67 2.15 5.25
C MET A 115 -0.62 3.24 4.17
N MET A 116 -1.72 3.96 3.95
CA MET A 116 -1.78 5.10 3.04
C MET A 116 -0.82 6.21 3.49
N MET A 117 -0.81 6.57 4.77
CA MET A 117 0.17 7.52 5.30
C MET A 117 1.61 7.03 5.11
N MET A 118 1.89 5.78 5.53
CA MET A 118 3.24 5.19 5.47
C MET A 118 3.81 5.13 4.05
N ARG A 119 2.98 4.73 3.08
CA ARG A 119 3.41 4.46 1.70
C ARG A 119 3.34 5.67 0.79
N THR A 120 2.73 6.77 1.23
CA THR A 120 2.74 8.03 0.49
C THR A 120 4.04 8.81 0.70
N GLY A 121 4.58 8.79 1.93
CA GLY A 121 5.77 9.57 2.24
C GLY A 121 5.52 11.08 2.25
N PRO A 122 6.59 11.89 2.10
CA PRO A 122 8.00 11.47 1.99
C PRO A 122 8.53 10.84 3.28
N VAL A 123 9.73 10.25 3.21
CA VAL A 123 10.36 9.52 4.31
C VAL A 123 10.46 10.35 5.60
N ASN A 124 10.74 11.65 5.49
CA ASN A 124 10.88 12.53 6.65
C ASN A 124 9.54 12.76 7.36
N HIS A 125 8.49 13.08 6.60
CA HIS A 125 7.12 13.13 7.12
C HIS A 125 6.72 11.82 7.83
N THR A 126 6.97 10.67 7.19
CA THR A 126 6.68 9.36 7.79
C THR A 126 7.45 9.17 9.09
N LYS A 127 8.76 9.45 9.13
CA LYS A 127 9.58 9.35 10.35
C LYS A 127 9.05 10.25 11.47
N ARG A 128 8.63 11.47 11.16
CA ARG A 128 8.06 12.42 12.13
C ARG A 128 6.78 11.86 12.75
N ILE A 129 5.86 11.36 11.93
CA ILE A 129 4.60 10.75 12.40
C ILE A 129 4.87 9.52 13.27
N ILE A 130 5.75 8.62 12.83
CA ILE A 130 6.13 7.43 13.61
C ILE A 130 6.73 7.81 14.96
N LYS A 131 7.63 8.82 14.99
CA LYS A 131 8.23 9.32 16.22
C LYS A 131 7.17 9.88 17.18
N LYS A 132 6.23 10.71 16.70
CA LYS A 132 5.14 11.24 17.53
C LYS A 132 4.33 10.12 18.18
N ILE A 133 3.96 9.10 17.40
CA ILE A 133 3.17 7.98 17.91
C ILE A 133 3.93 7.21 18.98
N HIS A 134 5.22 6.95 18.77
CA HIS A 134 6.06 6.33 19.79
C HIS A 134 6.12 7.17 21.09
N MET A 135 6.14 8.50 20.98
CA MET A 135 6.14 9.40 22.13
C MET A 135 4.84 9.39 22.93
N THR A 136 3.70 9.00 22.34
CA THR A 136 2.42 8.91 23.06
C THR A 136 2.43 7.86 24.15
N LYS A 137 3.24 6.80 24.02
CA LYS A 137 3.26 5.58 24.86
C LYS A 137 1.92 4.81 24.95
N THR A 138 0.83 5.35 24.44
CA THR A 138 -0.51 4.73 24.39
C THR A 138 -0.76 4.01 23.08
N LEU A 139 0.05 4.30 22.05
CA LEU A 139 -0.06 3.74 20.70
C LEU A 139 1.23 3.05 20.29
N LYS A 140 1.11 1.96 19.54
CA LYS A 140 2.26 1.28 18.90
C LYS A 140 1.91 0.75 17.52
N PHE A 141 2.96 0.50 16.75
CA PHE A 141 2.87 -0.14 15.44
C PHE A 141 3.37 -1.56 15.51
N ASP A 142 2.56 -2.49 14.99
CA ASP A 142 2.94 -3.89 14.91
C ASP A 142 2.23 -4.59 13.76
N GLY A 143 2.97 -5.41 13.00
CA GLY A 143 2.44 -6.21 11.91
C GLY A 143 1.79 -5.43 10.75
N GLY A 144 2.00 -4.11 10.68
CA GLY A 144 1.33 -3.21 9.74
C GLY A 144 0.01 -2.63 10.27
N TYR A 145 -0.25 -2.70 11.58
CA TYR A 145 -1.44 -2.16 12.23
C TYR A 145 -1.06 -1.13 13.29
N LEU A 146 -1.95 -0.16 13.51
CA LEU A 146 -1.93 0.67 14.70
C LEU A 146 -2.64 -0.09 15.83
N ARG A 147 -2.04 -0.11 17.01
CA ARG A 147 -2.57 -0.81 18.19
C ARG A 147 -2.52 0.07 19.42
N ASN A 148 -3.43 -0.19 20.35
CA ASN A 148 -3.28 0.28 21.72
C ASN A 148 -2.04 -0.42 22.33
N ALA A 149 -1.15 0.37 22.94
CA ALA A 149 0.12 -0.13 23.46
C ALA A 149 -0.06 -1.11 24.63
N GLU A 150 -1.03 -0.82 25.50
CA GLU A 150 -1.37 -1.56 26.72
C GLU A 150 -2.17 -2.83 26.40
N THR A 151 -3.29 -2.70 25.71
CA THR A 151 -4.21 -3.84 25.46
C THR A 151 -3.86 -4.65 24.23
N ASN A 152 -2.93 -4.17 23.40
CA ASN A 152 -2.54 -4.75 22.11
C ASN A 152 -3.68 -4.86 21.06
N GLN A 153 -4.85 -4.28 21.34
CA GLN A 153 -6.00 -4.28 20.43
C GLN A 153 -5.72 -3.44 19.19
N ILE A 154 -6.19 -3.92 18.03
CA ILE A 154 -6.09 -3.17 16.76
C ILE A 154 -7.00 -1.95 16.84
N ILE A 155 -6.47 -0.79 16.47
CA ILE A 155 -7.25 0.44 16.31
C ILE A 155 -7.50 0.63 14.81
N PRO A 156 -8.76 0.49 14.33
CA PRO A 156 -9.05 0.56 12.91
C PRO A 156 -8.77 1.94 12.30
N THR A 157 -7.90 1.95 11.30
CA THR A 157 -7.55 3.11 10.48
C THR A 157 -8.14 2.90 9.08
N ILE A 158 -9.43 3.16 8.92
CA ILE A 158 -10.18 2.84 7.69
C ILE A 158 -9.78 3.70 6.49
N ASP A 159 -9.29 4.91 6.76
CA ASP A 159 -8.78 5.87 5.80
C ASP A 159 -7.72 6.76 6.48
N GLU A 160 -6.98 7.50 5.65
CA GLU A 160 -5.87 8.31 6.12
C GLU A 160 -6.32 9.44 7.06
N LYS A 161 -7.43 10.12 6.79
CA LYS A 161 -7.92 11.21 7.65
C LYS A 161 -8.29 10.70 9.05
N LYS A 162 -8.93 9.53 9.14
CA LYS A 162 -9.21 8.86 10.42
C LYS A 162 -7.93 8.52 11.16
N PHE A 163 -6.90 8.03 10.46
CA PHE A 163 -5.60 7.78 11.08
C PHE A 163 -5.01 9.05 11.72
N TYR A 164 -5.00 10.18 11.01
CA TYR A 164 -4.51 11.46 11.54
C TYR A 164 -5.31 11.93 12.76
N LYS A 165 -6.64 11.77 12.73
CA LYS A 165 -7.51 12.07 13.88
C LYS A 165 -7.16 11.21 15.11
N ILE A 166 -6.87 9.92 14.94
CA ILE A 166 -6.54 9.01 16.05
C ILE A 166 -5.24 9.44 16.75
N ILE A 167 -4.26 9.94 16.00
CA ILE A 167 -2.95 10.32 16.52
C ILE A 167 -2.88 11.80 16.92
N ASP A 168 -4.03 12.48 16.91
CA ASP A 168 -4.17 13.91 17.19
C ASP A 168 -3.19 14.76 16.35
N GLU A 169 -3.24 14.58 15.03
CA GLU A 169 -2.49 15.38 14.06
C GLU A 169 -3.42 15.97 13.00
N PRO A 170 -3.17 17.20 12.53
CA PRO A 170 -3.80 17.72 11.34
C PRO A 170 -3.46 16.85 10.13
N TRP A 171 -4.49 16.47 9.35
CA TRP A 171 -4.25 15.78 8.09
C TRP A 171 -3.59 16.73 7.08
N VAL A 172 -2.48 16.28 6.50
CA VAL A 172 -1.71 17.06 5.52
C VAL A 172 -1.90 16.46 4.13
N LEU A 173 -2.26 17.33 3.17
CA LEU A 173 -2.33 17.00 1.75
C LEU A 173 -1.01 16.36 1.29
N PRO A 174 -1.03 15.27 0.50
CA PRO A 174 0.19 14.60 0.04
C PRO A 174 1.26 15.54 -0.53
N LEU A 175 0.88 16.47 -1.41
CA LEU A 175 1.82 17.42 -2.03
C LEU A 175 2.51 18.33 -1.00
N ALA A 176 1.81 18.65 0.11
CA ALA A 176 2.28 19.55 1.16
C ALA A 176 3.12 18.87 2.24
N ARG A 177 3.41 17.55 2.11
CA ARG A 177 4.23 16.82 3.09
C ARG A 177 5.71 17.07 2.86
N LEU A 178 6.44 17.42 3.92
CA LEU A 178 7.88 17.69 3.90
C LEU A 178 8.70 16.48 4.37
#